data_AF-A0A834BBY0-F1
#
_entry.id   AF-A0A834BBY0-F1
#
_cell.length_a   1.000
_cell.length_b   1.000
_cell.length_c   1.000
_cell.angle_alpha   90.00
_cell.angle_beta   90.00
_cell.angle_gamma   90.00
#
_symmetry.space_group_name_H-M   'P 1'
#
loop_
_entity.id
_entity.type
_entity.pdbx_description
1 polymer ?
#
loop_
_entity_poly.entity_id
_entity_poly.type
_entity_poly.pdbx_seq_one_letter_code
_entity_poly.pdbx_strand_id
1 'polypeptide(L)'
;MDVIRNQPGSTLTEILETPATTQQEVDHDTDMVSRAKKDSKTPEEMKDNQSMVKDAQLPLEQKKRKIQRNLRTLEQMGHVSSKNKYQDILNEIAKDIRNQRIHRKLRKAELAKLQQTLKALNKKAAFYEDQINYYDTYIKTCLDNLKIKNSRRSIKMDGKGELKGAKRAKPVKYTAAKLHEKGVLLGIDDLQTNQFKNVTFDIISTEDVGIFDVKSKFLGVDMEKVQLNIQDLLEMQYEGIAVMKMFDKVKVNVNLLIYLLNKKFYGK
;
A
#
# COMPACT_ATOMS: atom_id res chain seq x y z
N MET A 1 15.63 -40.57 12.01
CA MET A 1 15.16 -41.75 11.24
C MET A 1 16.31 -42.60 10.71
N ASP A 2 17.36 -42.00 10.14
CA ASP A 2 18.49 -42.76 9.55
C ASP A 2 19.19 -43.68 10.56
N VAL A 3 19.43 -43.17 11.77
CA VAL A 3 20.08 -43.92 12.84
C VAL A 3 19.24 -45.14 13.26
N ILE A 4 17.93 -44.94 13.49
CA ILE A 4 17.01 -46.01 13.93
C ILE A 4 16.77 -47.05 12.82
N ARG A 5 16.85 -46.65 11.54
CA ARG A 5 16.67 -47.56 10.39
C ARG A 5 17.83 -48.54 10.24
N ASN A 6 19.05 -48.06 10.38
CA ASN A 6 20.26 -48.87 10.19
C ASN A 6 20.73 -49.55 11.48
N GLN A 7 20.24 -49.08 12.63
CA GLN A 7 20.49 -49.67 13.93
C GLN A 7 19.20 -49.76 14.75
N PRO A 8 18.51 -50.91 14.69
CA PRO A 8 17.38 -51.16 15.56
C PRO A 8 17.87 -51.37 17.00
N GLY A 9 17.16 -50.80 17.96
CA GLY A 9 17.38 -51.00 19.40
C GLY A 9 16.10 -50.74 20.18
N SER A 10 16.07 -51.18 21.44
CA SER A 10 14.86 -51.10 22.26
C SER A 10 14.60 -49.69 22.79
N THR A 11 15.68 -48.94 23.02
CA THR A 11 15.66 -47.59 23.62
C THR A 11 16.59 -46.65 22.84
N LEU A 12 16.24 -45.36 22.74
CA LEU A 12 17.09 -44.37 22.07
C LEU A 12 18.49 -44.26 22.68
N THR A 13 18.62 -44.37 24.00
CA THR A 13 19.91 -44.33 24.69
C THR A 13 20.81 -45.49 24.27
N GLU A 14 20.25 -46.70 24.19
CA GLU A 14 20.96 -47.92 23.77
C GLU A 14 21.47 -47.80 22.32
N ILE A 15 20.64 -47.27 21.41
CA ILE A 15 21.03 -47.04 20.01
C ILE A 15 22.17 -46.02 19.88
N LEU A 16 22.17 -45.00 20.73
CA LEU A 16 23.17 -43.94 20.69
C LEU A 16 24.49 -44.32 21.38
N GLU A 17 24.46 -45.25 22.35
CA GLU A 17 25.64 -45.73 23.09
C GLU A 17 26.31 -46.92 22.41
N THR A 18 25.58 -47.72 21.63
CA THR A 18 26.15 -48.86 20.91
C THR A 18 26.96 -48.38 19.69
N PRO A 19 28.24 -48.78 19.53
CA PRO A 19 29.06 -48.38 18.38
C PRO A 19 28.48 -48.95 17.07
N ALA A 20 28.68 -48.23 15.96
CA ALA A 20 28.26 -48.74 14.66
C ALA A 20 29.15 -49.89 14.16
N THR A 21 28.51 -50.95 13.67
CA THR A 21 29.23 -52.01 12.95
C THR A 21 29.51 -51.54 11.52
N THR A 22 30.63 -51.97 10.94
CA THR A 22 31.04 -51.64 9.57
C THR A 22 29.95 -51.90 8.53
N GLN A 23 29.18 -52.98 8.69
CA GLN A 23 28.06 -53.29 7.81
C GLN A 23 26.94 -52.23 7.85
N GLN A 24 26.62 -51.70 9.03
CA GLN A 24 25.57 -50.71 9.23
C GLN A 24 25.96 -49.33 8.69
N GLU A 25 27.26 -49.03 8.63
CA GLU A 25 27.78 -47.82 7.98
C GLU A 25 27.70 -47.94 6.45
N VAL A 26 28.03 -49.10 5.88
CA VAL A 26 27.89 -49.34 4.43
C VAL A 26 26.43 -49.27 3.98
N ASP A 27 25.52 -49.84 4.78
CA ASP A 27 24.07 -49.75 4.51
C ASP A 27 23.59 -48.28 4.60
N HIS A 28 24.10 -47.52 5.57
CA HIS A 28 23.81 -46.09 5.71
C HIS A 28 24.30 -45.27 4.51
N ASP A 29 25.52 -45.50 4.04
CA ASP A 29 26.09 -44.81 2.88
C ASP A 29 25.30 -45.10 1.60
N THR A 30 24.87 -46.36 1.43
CA THR A 30 24.02 -46.77 0.30
C THR A 30 22.68 -46.04 0.32
N ASP A 31 22.06 -45.96 1.49
CA ASP A 31 20.82 -45.21 1.72
C ASP A 31 20.99 -43.72 1.41
N MET A 32 22.12 -43.12 1.80
CA MET A 32 22.43 -41.71 1.52
C MET A 32 22.55 -41.41 0.04
N VAL A 33 23.27 -42.25 -0.71
CA VAL A 33 23.42 -42.12 -2.16
C VAL A 33 22.06 -42.24 -2.87
N SER A 34 21.20 -43.16 -2.41
CA SER A 34 19.87 -43.34 -2.97
C SER A 34 18.97 -42.12 -2.78
N ARG A 35 19.11 -41.39 -1.67
CA ARG A 35 18.35 -40.17 -1.36
C ARG A 35 18.89 -38.96 -2.10
N ALA A 36 20.20 -38.79 -2.16
CA ALA A 36 20.83 -37.71 -2.93
C ALA A 36 20.36 -37.70 -4.40
N LYS A 37 20.17 -38.89 -5.00
CA LYS A 37 19.62 -39.05 -6.36
C LYS A 37 18.12 -38.69 -6.49
N LYS A 38 17.35 -38.77 -5.41
CA LYS A 38 15.93 -38.35 -5.38
C LYS A 38 15.83 -36.84 -5.15
N ASP A 39 16.64 -36.32 -4.24
CA ASP A 39 16.65 -34.91 -3.86
C ASP A 39 17.25 -34.02 -4.95
N SER A 40 18.11 -34.55 -5.83
CA SER A 40 18.60 -33.83 -7.02
C SER A 40 17.51 -33.57 -8.07
N LYS A 41 16.36 -34.26 -8.01
CA LYS A 41 15.21 -34.03 -8.91
C LYS A 41 14.26 -32.95 -8.41
N THR A 42 14.45 -32.46 -7.18
CA THR A 42 13.66 -31.36 -6.60
C THR A 42 14.26 -30.00 -7.01
N PRO A 43 13.43 -28.99 -7.35
CA PRO A 43 13.91 -27.66 -7.76
C PRO A 43 14.83 -26.99 -6.72
N GLU A 44 15.89 -26.33 -7.21
CA GLU A 44 16.94 -25.66 -6.41
C GLU A 44 16.39 -24.59 -5.45
N GLU A 45 15.28 -23.91 -5.81
CA GLU A 45 14.64 -22.85 -5.01
C GLU A 45 14.10 -23.32 -3.64
N MET A 46 14.09 -24.63 -3.36
CA MET A 46 13.71 -25.20 -2.05
C MET A 46 14.90 -25.62 -1.18
N LYS A 47 16.17 -25.34 -1.59
CA LYS A 47 17.40 -25.78 -0.89
C LYS A 47 17.98 -24.74 0.08
N ASP A 48 17.14 -23.97 0.77
CA ASP A 48 17.61 -22.83 1.58
C ASP A 48 18.41 -23.18 2.85
N ASN A 49 18.44 -24.44 3.29
CA ASN A 49 19.12 -24.82 4.52
C ASN A 49 20.42 -25.60 4.28
N GLN A 50 21.49 -24.90 3.91
CA GLN A 50 22.83 -25.49 3.72
C GLN A 50 23.32 -26.29 4.94
N SER A 51 22.94 -25.89 6.16
CA SER A 51 23.26 -26.61 7.40
C SER A 51 22.57 -27.97 7.49
N MET A 52 21.29 -28.06 7.12
CA MET A 52 20.54 -29.31 7.11
C MET A 52 21.01 -30.28 6.03
N VAL A 53 21.45 -29.75 4.87
CA VAL A 53 22.03 -30.57 3.79
C VAL A 53 23.37 -31.17 4.21
N LYS A 54 24.23 -30.37 4.86
CA LYS A 54 25.51 -30.87 5.43
C LYS A 54 25.28 -31.92 6.50
N ASP A 55 24.29 -31.72 7.37
CA ASP A 55 23.95 -32.68 8.42
C ASP A 55 23.41 -34.00 7.89
N ALA A 56 22.69 -33.95 6.76
CA ALA A 56 22.19 -35.15 6.11
C ALA A 56 23.33 -36.04 5.61
N GLN A 57 24.45 -35.44 5.16
CA GLN A 57 25.60 -36.14 4.59
C GLN A 57 26.61 -36.68 5.62
N LEU A 58 26.37 -36.48 6.92
CA LEU A 58 27.29 -36.95 7.95
C LEU A 58 27.27 -38.50 8.09
N PRO A 59 28.41 -39.12 8.41
CA PRO A 59 28.48 -40.54 8.78
C PRO A 59 27.58 -40.87 9.97
N LEU A 60 27.14 -42.12 10.05
CA LEU A 60 26.22 -42.63 11.07
C LEU A 60 26.67 -42.27 12.49
N GLU A 61 27.95 -42.47 12.80
CA GLU A 61 28.53 -42.21 14.12
C GLU A 61 28.57 -40.70 14.45
N GLN A 62 28.83 -39.85 13.45
CA GLN A 62 28.78 -38.41 13.61
C GLN A 62 27.34 -37.92 13.84
N LYS A 63 26.36 -38.53 13.17
CA LYS A 63 24.93 -38.27 13.41
C LYS A 63 24.54 -38.63 14.84
N LYS A 64 24.99 -39.76 15.38
CA LYS A 64 24.73 -40.15 16.78
C LYS A 64 25.31 -39.14 17.78
N ARG A 65 26.59 -38.78 17.62
CA ARG A 65 27.24 -37.77 18.49
C ARG A 65 26.51 -36.44 18.45
N LYS A 66 26.01 -36.04 17.28
CA LYS A 66 25.21 -34.82 17.13
C LYS A 66 23.86 -34.94 17.84
N ILE A 67 23.16 -36.06 17.70
CA ILE A 67 21.89 -36.33 18.41
C ILE A 67 22.12 -36.27 19.92
N GLN A 68 23.18 -36.91 20.44
CA GLN A 68 23.51 -36.85 21.87
C GLN A 68 23.77 -35.42 22.37
N ARG A 69 24.51 -34.60 21.60
CA ARG A 69 24.72 -33.18 21.96
C ARG A 69 23.39 -32.43 22.00
N ASN A 70 22.57 -32.59 20.97
CA ASN A 70 21.27 -31.91 20.89
C ASN A 70 20.32 -32.36 22.00
N LEU A 71 20.31 -33.64 22.36
CA LEU A 71 19.51 -34.15 23.49
C LEU A 71 19.93 -33.52 24.81
N ARG A 72 21.24 -33.37 25.06
CA ARG A 72 21.75 -32.67 26.25
C ARG A 72 21.33 -31.20 26.27
N THR A 73 21.40 -30.52 25.14
CA THR A 73 20.93 -29.13 25.02
C THR A 73 19.42 -29.02 25.29
N LEU A 74 18.62 -29.93 24.73
CA LEU A 74 17.17 -29.95 24.95
C LEU A 74 16.78 -30.31 26.39
N GLU A 75 17.58 -31.14 27.05
CA GLU A 75 17.41 -31.49 28.46
C GLU A 75 17.73 -30.29 29.36
N GLN A 76 18.79 -29.54 29.07
CA GLN A 76 19.10 -28.28 29.76
C GLN A 76 17.99 -27.24 29.62
N MET A 77 17.30 -27.23 28.47
CA MET A 77 16.14 -26.36 28.22
C MET A 77 14.82 -26.90 28.81
N GLY A 78 14.82 -28.12 29.36
CA GLY A 78 13.64 -28.74 29.98
C GLY A 78 12.62 -29.32 29.01
N HIS A 79 12.95 -29.47 27.72
CA HIS A 79 12.04 -30.01 26.70
C HIS A 79 12.02 -31.54 26.65
N VAL A 80 13.09 -32.19 27.11
CA VAL A 80 13.21 -33.64 27.18
C VAL A 80 13.79 -34.05 28.52
N SER A 81 13.54 -35.28 28.97
CA SER A 81 14.08 -35.80 30.22
C SER A 81 14.86 -37.08 29.99
N SER A 82 16.10 -37.17 30.48
CA SER A 82 16.85 -38.42 30.46
C SER A 82 16.19 -39.51 31.31
N LYS A 83 15.39 -39.13 32.33
CA LYS A 83 14.68 -40.06 33.23
C LYS A 83 13.66 -40.95 32.49
N ASN A 84 13.05 -40.45 31.42
CA ASN A 84 12.11 -41.22 30.60
C ASN A 84 12.79 -41.85 29.37
N LYS A 85 14.13 -41.91 29.34
CA LYS A 85 14.91 -42.43 28.22
C LYS A 85 14.60 -41.73 26.89
N TYR A 86 14.19 -40.47 26.93
CA TYR A 86 13.79 -39.65 25.79
C TYR A 86 12.57 -40.20 25.03
N GLN A 87 11.64 -40.87 25.71
CA GLN A 87 10.46 -41.43 25.06
C GLN A 87 9.47 -40.36 24.57
N ASP A 88 9.37 -39.22 25.26
CA ASP A 88 8.44 -38.14 24.88
C ASP A 88 8.75 -37.56 23.50
N ILE A 89 10.04 -37.31 23.21
CA ILE A 89 10.45 -36.80 21.89
C ILE A 89 10.22 -37.84 20.80
N LEU A 90 10.38 -39.14 21.09
CA LEU A 90 10.04 -40.20 20.13
C LEU A 90 8.54 -40.24 19.86
N ASN A 91 7.71 -40.08 20.89
CA ASN A 91 6.26 -40.04 20.75
C ASN A 91 5.80 -38.84 19.91
N GLU A 92 6.39 -37.66 20.13
CA GLU A 92 6.11 -36.47 19.31
C GLU A 92 6.55 -36.67 17.85
N ILE A 93 7.75 -37.21 17.62
CA ILE A 93 8.22 -37.56 16.26
C ILE A 93 7.26 -38.57 15.60
N ALA A 94 6.79 -39.57 16.34
CA ALA A 94 5.86 -40.56 15.83
C ALA A 94 4.49 -39.95 15.46
N LYS A 95 3.97 -39.04 16.28
CA LYS A 95 2.76 -38.26 15.98
C LYS A 95 2.95 -37.43 14.70
N ASP A 96 4.10 -36.77 14.56
CA ASP A 96 4.43 -35.98 13.38
C ASP A 96 4.53 -36.82 12.11
N ILE A 97 5.16 -38.00 12.19
CA ILE A 97 5.23 -38.95 11.06
C ILE A 97 3.82 -39.41 10.66
N ARG A 98 2.98 -39.75 11.63
CA ARG A 98 1.58 -40.16 11.39
C ARG A 98 0.77 -39.05 10.73
N ASN A 99 0.93 -37.82 11.20
CA ASN A 99 0.18 -36.66 10.71
C ASN A 99 0.85 -35.98 9.51
N GLN A 100 1.99 -36.48 9.03
CA GLN A 100 2.80 -35.85 8.00
C GLN A 100 1.98 -35.52 6.73
N ARG A 101 1.09 -36.43 6.30
CA ARG A 101 0.23 -36.22 5.13
C ARG A 101 -0.76 -35.07 5.34
N ILE A 102 -1.33 -34.96 6.54
CA ILE A 102 -2.26 -33.89 6.90
C ILE A 102 -1.52 -32.55 6.90
N HIS A 103 -0.36 -32.47 7.54
CA HIS A 103 0.47 -31.26 7.55
C HIS A 103 0.91 -30.82 6.15
N ARG A 104 1.25 -31.77 5.25
CA ARG A 104 1.55 -31.45 3.85
C ARG A 104 0.33 -30.87 3.12
N LYS A 105 -0.86 -31.44 3.34
CA LYS A 105 -2.10 -30.93 2.74
C LYS A 105 -2.42 -29.52 3.24
N LEU A 106 -2.31 -29.28 4.55
CA LEU A 106 -2.54 -27.97 5.16
C LEU A 106 -1.56 -26.92 4.63
N ARG A 107 -0.25 -27.21 4.63
CA ARG A 107 0.76 -26.30 4.06
C ARG A 107 0.50 -25.97 2.60
N LYS A 108 0.10 -26.96 1.78
CA LYS A 108 -0.22 -26.73 0.37
C LYS A 108 -1.44 -25.81 0.20
N ALA A 109 -2.47 -25.99 1.03
CA ALA A 109 -3.67 -25.15 1.00
C ALA A 109 -3.37 -23.72 1.47
N GLU A 110 -2.57 -23.58 2.53
CA GLU A 110 -2.14 -22.28 3.07
C GLU A 110 -1.28 -21.53 2.05
N LEU A 111 -0.31 -22.20 1.43
CA LEU A 111 0.51 -21.62 0.37
C LEU A 111 -0.34 -21.13 -0.80
N ALA A 112 -1.33 -21.91 -1.23
CA ALA A 112 -2.25 -21.50 -2.29
C ALA A 112 -3.07 -20.25 -1.89
N LYS A 113 -3.55 -20.19 -0.64
CA LYS A 113 -4.26 -19.02 -0.10
C LYS A 113 -3.37 -17.78 -0.06
N LEU A 114 -2.11 -17.92 0.36
CA LEU A 114 -1.14 -16.81 0.38
C LEU A 114 -0.84 -16.31 -1.03
N GLN A 115 -0.61 -17.21 -2.00
CA GLN A 115 -0.42 -16.84 -3.40
C GLN A 115 -1.62 -16.10 -3.99
N GLN A 116 -2.85 -16.57 -3.69
CA GLN A 116 -4.07 -15.88 -4.11
C GLN A 116 -4.16 -14.48 -3.49
N THR A 117 -3.85 -14.34 -2.21
CA THR A 117 -3.87 -13.06 -1.49
C THR A 117 -2.85 -12.10 -2.07
N LEU A 118 -1.63 -12.55 -2.35
CA LEU A 118 -0.58 -11.76 -3.00
C LEU A 118 -1.05 -11.27 -4.38
N LYS A 119 -1.63 -12.15 -5.19
CA LYS A 119 -2.16 -11.78 -6.51
C LYS A 119 -3.27 -10.74 -6.40
N ALA A 120 -4.18 -10.87 -5.44
CA ALA A 120 -5.24 -9.90 -5.20
C ALA A 120 -4.69 -8.54 -4.75
N LEU A 121 -3.67 -8.55 -3.88
CA LEU A 121 -3.02 -7.33 -3.40
C LEU A 121 -2.32 -6.59 -4.53
N ASN A 122 -1.57 -7.31 -5.39
CA ASN A 122 -0.91 -6.71 -6.55
C ASN A 122 -1.91 -6.12 -7.55
N LYS A 123 -3.05 -6.78 -7.77
CA LYS A 123 -4.13 -6.21 -8.59
C LYS A 123 -4.69 -4.92 -7.99
N LYS A 124 -4.86 -4.88 -6.66
CA LYS A 124 -5.35 -3.69 -5.94
C LYS A 124 -4.33 -2.55 -6.01
N ALA A 125 -3.04 -2.86 -5.88
CA ALA A 125 -1.96 -1.88 -6.06
C ALA A 125 -1.96 -1.29 -7.47
N ALA A 126 -1.98 -2.13 -8.50
CA ALA A 126 -2.06 -1.68 -9.90
C ALA A 126 -3.30 -0.81 -10.17
N PHE A 127 -4.46 -1.18 -9.62
CA PHE A 127 -5.67 -0.39 -9.76
C PHE A 127 -5.53 1.03 -9.17
N TYR A 128 -4.92 1.18 -8.00
CA TYR A 128 -4.69 2.51 -7.42
C TYR A 128 -3.62 3.30 -8.16
N GLU A 129 -2.59 2.62 -8.68
CA GLU A 129 -1.59 3.24 -9.54
C GLU A 129 -2.24 3.80 -10.82
N ASP A 130 -3.14 3.05 -11.44
CA ASP A 130 -3.94 3.52 -12.57
C ASP A 130 -4.84 4.71 -12.20
N GLN A 131 -5.46 4.70 -10.99
CA GLN A 131 -6.23 5.84 -10.50
C GLN A 131 -5.36 7.08 -10.31
N ILE A 132 -4.18 6.94 -9.71
CA ILE A 132 -3.23 8.06 -9.54
C ILE A 132 -2.84 8.60 -10.92
N ASN A 133 -2.47 7.72 -11.86
CA ASN A 133 -2.12 8.11 -13.22
C ASN A 133 -3.26 8.82 -13.95
N TYR A 134 -4.51 8.38 -13.73
CA TYR A 134 -5.69 9.05 -14.26
C TYR A 134 -5.84 10.47 -13.70
N TYR A 135 -5.74 10.63 -12.38
CA TYR A 135 -5.83 11.95 -11.74
C TYR A 135 -4.68 12.87 -12.16
N ASP A 136 -3.46 12.35 -12.25
CA ASP A 136 -2.29 13.10 -12.74
C ASP A 136 -2.49 13.58 -14.19
N THR A 137 -3.01 12.71 -15.05
CA THR A 137 -3.30 13.05 -16.44
C THR A 137 -4.41 14.09 -16.54
N TYR A 138 -5.46 13.95 -15.72
CA TYR A 138 -6.54 14.93 -15.64
C TYR A 138 -6.02 16.29 -15.18
N ILE A 139 -5.23 16.35 -14.12
CA ILE A 139 -4.60 17.57 -13.61
C ILE A 139 -3.73 18.19 -14.70
N LYS A 140 -2.81 17.42 -15.30
CA LYS A 140 -1.94 17.92 -16.39
C LYS A 140 -2.75 18.49 -17.56
N THR A 141 -3.81 17.81 -17.98
CA THR A 141 -4.70 18.27 -19.06
C THR A 141 -5.41 19.57 -18.66
N CYS A 142 -5.88 19.70 -17.42
CA CYS A 142 -6.46 20.94 -16.89
C CYS A 142 -5.43 22.08 -16.89
N LEU A 143 -4.18 21.81 -16.49
CA LEU A 143 -3.09 22.78 -16.48
C LEU A 143 -2.70 23.25 -17.90
N ASP A 144 -2.60 22.33 -18.87
CA ASP A 144 -2.22 22.66 -20.25
C ASP A 144 -3.29 23.47 -20.98
N ASN A 145 -4.57 23.14 -20.76
CA ASN A 145 -5.69 23.94 -21.26
C ASN A 145 -5.66 25.38 -20.71
N LEU A 146 -5.10 25.59 -19.51
CA LEU A 146 -4.96 26.92 -18.91
C LEU A 146 -3.83 27.74 -19.55
N LYS A 147 -2.68 27.11 -19.86
CA LYS A 147 -1.57 27.76 -20.59
C LYS A 147 -2.00 28.24 -21.98
N ILE A 148 -2.78 27.43 -22.71
CA ILE A 148 -3.23 27.76 -24.07
C ILE A 148 -4.21 28.96 -24.08
N LYS A 149 -5.11 29.08 -23.10
CA LYS A 149 -6.03 30.23 -22.98
C LYS A 149 -5.35 31.54 -22.58
N ASN A 150 -4.21 31.48 -21.90
CA ASN A 150 -3.43 32.67 -21.56
C ASN A 150 -2.57 33.15 -22.74
N SER A 151 -2.03 32.22 -23.55
CA SER A 151 -1.31 32.56 -24.78
C SER A 151 -2.22 33.10 -25.90
N ARG A 152 -3.44 32.58 -26.09
CA ARG A 152 -4.39 33.10 -27.09
C ARG A 152 -4.95 34.50 -26.78
N ARG A 153 -4.72 35.04 -25.57
CA ARG A 153 -5.10 36.41 -25.19
C ARG A 153 -4.00 37.44 -25.43
N SER A 154 -2.79 37.04 -25.84
CA SER A 154 -1.66 37.97 -26.06
C SER A 154 -1.47 38.41 -27.52
N ILE A 155 -2.23 37.88 -28.48
CA ILE A 155 -2.08 38.24 -29.90
C ILE A 155 -3.28 39.07 -30.37
N LYS A 156 -3.17 40.40 -30.23
CA LYS A 156 -3.72 41.41 -31.17
C LYS A 156 -3.19 42.83 -30.86
N MET A 157 -2.38 43.31 -31.81
CA MET A 157 -2.35 44.62 -32.49
C MET A 157 -2.08 45.94 -31.73
N ASP A 158 -1.31 46.77 -32.43
CA ASP A 158 -0.70 48.07 -32.14
C ASP A 158 -1.55 49.15 -31.44
N GLY A 159 -0.86 49.97 -30.65
CA GLY A 159 -1.34 51.26 -30.16
C GLY A 159 -0.40 51.85 -29.11
N LYS A 160 0.39 52.86 -29.50
CA LYS A 160 1.16 53.75 -28.60
C LYS A 160 0.29 54.23 -27.44
N GLY A 161 0.78 54.12 -26.19
CA GLY A 161 0.19 54.82 -25.05
C GLY A 161 0.35 54.09 -23.71
N GLU A 162 1.35 54.55 -22.94
CA GLU A 162 1.42 54.54 -21.48
C GLU A 162 1.63 53.22 -20.70
N LEU A 163 2.77 53.22 -19.97
CA LEU A 163 3.10 52.34 -18.87
C LEU A 163 2.08 52.49 -17.74
N LYS A 164 1.29 51.44 -17.44
CA LYS A 164 0.76 51.13 -16.09
C LYS A 164 0.00 49.78 -16.07
N GLY A 165 0.52 48.84 -15.30
CA GLY A 165 -0.22 47.71 -14.73
C GLY A 165 -0.33 46.45 -15.61
N ALA A 166 0.14 45.32 -15.09
CA ALA A 166 -0.11 43.99 -15.64
C ALA A 166 -1.58 43.85 -16.08
N LYS A 167 -1.82 43.42 -17.32
CA LYS A 167 -3.16 43.20 -17.88
C LYS A 167 -3.86 42.05 -17.14
N ARG A 168 -4.41 42.33 -15.96
CA ARG A 168 -5.17 41.38 -15.14
C ARG A 168 -6.35 40.85 -15.97
N ALA A 169 -6.57 39.54 -15.93
CA ALA A 169 -7.71 38.90 -16.57
C ALA A 169 -9.02 39.59 -16.14
N LYS A 170 -9.96 39.78 -17.07
CA LYS A 170 -11.25 40.43 -16.77
C LYS A 170 -11.97 39.66 -15.64
N PRO A 171 -12.39 40.33 -14.55
CA PRO A 171 -13.09 39.68 -13.45
C PRO A 171 -14.43 39.11 -13.91
N VAL A 172 -14.72 37.87 -13.54
CA VAL A 172 -16.06 37.28 -13.71
C VAL A 172 -16.88 37.62 -12.48
N LYS A 173 -17.93 38.42 -12.68
CA LYS A 173 -18.77 38.93 -11.59
C LYS A 173 -20.01 38.07 -11.39
N TYR A 174 -20.31 37.69 -10.15
CA TYR A 174 -21.55 37.03 -9.77
C TYR A 174 -22.19 37.71 -8.58
N THR A 175 -23.50 37.96 -8.65
CA THR A 175 -24.27 38.36 -7.46
C THR A 175 -24.44 37.17 -6.53
N ALA A 176 -24.48 37.42 -5.21
CA ALA A 176 -24.72 36.36 -4.23
C ALA A 176 -26.05 35.65 -4.46
N ALA A 177 -27.10 36.40 -4.87
CA ALA A 177 -28.39 35.83 -5.23
C ALA A 177 -28.28 34.76 -6.32
N LYS A 178 -27.48 35.04 -7.36
CA LYS A 178 -27.27 34.12 -8.49
C LYS A 178 -26.41 32.91 -8.14
N LEU A 179 -25.49 33.05 -7.19
CA LEU A 179 -24.73 31.91 -6.66
C LEU A 179 -25.60 31.03 -5.75
N HIS A 180 -26.52 31.64 -5.01
CA HIS A 180 -27.47 30.95 -4.15
C HIS A 180 -28.51 30.16 -4.95
N GLU A 181 -29.08 30.75 -6.01
CA GLU A 181 -29.96 30.04 -6.95
C GLU A 181 -29.30 28.82 -7.60
N LYS A 182 -27.98 28.90 -7.84
CA LYS A 182 -27.18 27.81 -8.40
C LYS A 182 -26.74 26.78 -7.36
N GLY A 183 -27.06 26.99 -6.08
CA GLY A 183 -26.63 26.14 -4.96
C GLY A 183 -25.14 26.24 -4.62
N VAL A 184 -24.38 27.12 -5.28
CA VAL A 184 -22.95 27.33 -4.99
C VAL A 184 -22.78 28.04 -3.65
N LEU A 185 -23.62 29.04 -3.38
CA LEU A 185 -23.67 29.74 -2.10
C LEU A 185 -24.81 29.15 -1.26
N LEU A 186 -24.50 28.72 -0.04
CA LEU A 186 -25.49 28.15 0.90
C LEU A 186 -26.05 29.22 1.84
N GLY A 187 -25.21 30.17 2.24
CA GLY A 187 -25.62 31.25 3.12
C GLY A 187 -24.48 32.21 3.44
N ILE A 188 -24.86 33.39 3.91
CA ILE A 188 -23.95 34.39 4.46
C ILE A 188 -24.43 34.67 5.88
N ASP A 189 -23.57 34.41 6.86
CA ASP A 189 -23.86 34.69 8.27
C ASP A 189 -24.05 36.21 8.45
N ASP A 190 -25.03 36.60 9.27
CA ASP A 190 -25.47 37.99 9.52
C ASP A 190 -26.19 38.71 8.35
N LEU A 191 -26.49 38.03 7.24
CA LEU A 191 -27.16 38.63 6.10
C LEU A 191 -28.42 37.85 5.68
N GLN A 192 -29.56 38.54 5.60
CA GLN A 192 -30.80 37.94 5.09
C GLN A 192 -30.73 37.70 3.58
N THR A 193 -31.38 36.63 3.10
CA THR A 193 -31.41 36.24 1.67
C THR A 193 -31.89 37.37 0.75
N ASN A 194 -32.80 38.23 1.23
CA ASN A 194 -33.29 39.40 0.48
C ASN A 194 -32.20 40.44 0.14
N GLN A 195 -31.11 40.46 0.90
CA GLN A 195 -29.99 41.37 0.73
C GLN A 195 -28.88 40.80 -0.17
N PHE A 196 -29.00 39.54 -0.63
CA PHE A 196 -28.00 38.91 -1.49
C PHE A 196 -27.87 39.59 -2.87
N LYS A 197 -28.87 40.39 -3.27
CA LYS A 197 -28.79 41.25 -4.46
C LYS A 197 -27.73 42.37 -4.34
N ASN A 198 -27.39 42.76 -3.12
CA ASN A 198 -26.44 43.83 -2.83
C ASN A 198 -24.99 43.32 -2.71
N VAL A 199 -24.79 42.00 -2.68
CA VAL A 199 -23.47 41.37 -2.60
C VAL A 199 -23.05 40.87 -3.99
N THR A 200 -21.84 41.20 -4.40
CA THR A 200 -21.21 40.72 -5.64
C THR A 200 -19.84 40.13 -5.37
N PHE A 201 -19.55 38.99 -5.98
CA PHE A 201 -18.25 38.35 -5.95
C PHE A 201 -17.55 38.52 -7.31
N ASP A 202 -16.38 39.13 -7.29
CA ASP A 202 -15.50 39.27 -8.44
C ASP A 202 -14.44 38.16 -8.37
N ILE A 203 -14.50 37.20 -9.29
CA ILE A 203 -13.54 36.09 -9.39
C ILE A 203 -12.53 36.42 -10.49
N ILE A 204 -11.24 36.42 -10.14
CA ILE A 204 -10.13 36.78 -11.01
C ILE A 204 -9.13 35.62 -11.05
N SER A 205 -8.72 35.21 -12.25
CA SER A 205 -7.61 34.27 -12.42
C SER A 205 -6.29 34.99 -12.16
N THR A 206 -5.43 34.41 -11.33
CA THR A 206 -4.07 34.90 -11.07
C THR A 206 -3.09 34.42 -12.15
N GLU A 207 -1.83 34.89 -12.07
CA GLU A 207 -0.73 34.42 -12.93
C GLU A 207 -0.41 32.94 -12.64
N ASP A 208 -0.51 32.54 -11.38
CA ASP A 208 -0.35 31.16 -10.95
C ASP A 208 -1.56 30.30 -11.31
N VAL A 209 -1.28 29.18 -11.98
CA VAL A 209 -2.27 28.26 -12.51
C VAL A 209 -2.94 27.50 -11.36
N GLY A 210 -4.26 27.55 -11.29
CA GLY A 210 -5.02 26.88 -10.22
C GLY A 210 -5.37 27.78 -9.05
N ILE A 211 -4.82 29.00 -9.01
CA ILE A 211 -5.13 29.99 -7.97
C ILE A 211 -6.13 31.02 -8.51
N PHE A 212 -7.12 31.36 -7.69
CA PHE A 212 -8.16 32.34 -7.98
C PHE A 212 -8.23 33.38 -6.89
N ASP A 213 -8.12 34.65 -7.27
CA ASP A 213 -8.42 35.77 -6.40
C ASP A 213 -9.93 36.01 -6.41
N VAL A 214 -10.61 35.78 -5.29
CA VAL A 214 -12.02 36.11 -5.13
C VAL A 214 -12.17 37.32 -4.22
N LYS A 215 -12.85 38.35 -4.72
CA LYS A 215 -13.17 39.56 -3.98
C LYS A 215 -14.67 39.64 -3.73
N SER A 216 -15.05 39.85 -2.48
CA SER A 216 -16.41 40.16 -2.09
C SER A 216 -16.62 41.67 -2.09
N LYS A 217 -17.73 42.12 -2.65
CA LYS A 217 -18.18 43.51 -2.65
C LYS A 217 -19.60 43.60 -2.12
N PHE A 218 -19.86 44.55 -1.23
CA PHE A 218 -21.19 44.88 -0.76
C PHE A 218 -21.52 46.31 -1.17
N LEU A 219 -22.61 46.50 -1.93
CA LEU A 219 -23.03 47.81 -2.47
C LEU A 219 -21.89 48.54 -3.23
N GLY A 220 -21.01 47.78 -3.89
CA GLY A 220 -19.88 48.32 -4.65
C GLY A 220 -18.61 48.57 -3.84
N VAL A 221 -18.64 48.41 -2.51
CA VAL A 221 -17.46 48.53 -1.63
C VAL A 221 -16.77 47.18 -1.48
N ASP A 222 -15.46 47.13 -1.71
CA ASP A 222 -14.62 45.94 -1.47
C ASP A 222 -14.62 45.60 0.03
N MET A 223 -14.97 44.35 0.36
CA MET A 223 -15.03 43.86 1.75
C MET A 223 -13.83 42.96 2.05
N GLU A 224 -13.81 41.78 1.42
CA GLU A 224 -12.81 40.75 1.70
C GLU A 224 -12.24 40.19 0.41
N LYS A 225 -10.98 39.78 0.47
CA LYS A 225 -10.28 39.12 -0.62
C LYS A 225 -9.71 37.81 -0.10
N VAL A 226 -10.00 36.72 -0.80
CA VAL A 226 -9.45 35.39 -0.51
C VAL A 226 -8.80 34.81 -1.76
N GLN A 227 -7.73 34.05 -1.57
CA GLN A 227 -7.13 33.24 -2.62
C GLN A 227 -7.63 31.81 -2.50
N LEU A 228 -8.15 31.27 -3.59
CA LEU A 228 -8.60 29.88 -3.66
C LEU A 228 -7.68 29.09 -4.57
N ASN A 229 -7.07 28.04 -4.02
CA ASN A 229 -6.36 27.04 -4.79
C ASN A 229 -7.32 25.91 -5.16
N ILE A 230 -7.38 25.57 -6.45
CA ILE A 230 -8.22 24.48 -6.95
C ILE A 230 -7.78 23.12 -6.39
N GLN A 231 -6.50 22.95 -6.03
CA GLN A 231 -5.99 21.72 -5.42
C GLN A 231 -6.60 21.50 -4.03
N ASP A 232 -6.58 22.51 -3.17
CA ASP A 232 -7.17 22.46 -1.83
C ASP A 232 -8.68 22.15 -1.91
N LEU A 233 -9.38 22.69 -2.92
CA LEU A 233 -10.80 22.37 -3.16
C LEU A 233 -11.02 20.91 -3.57
N LEU A 234 -10.13 20.35 -4.41
CA LEU A 234 -10.20 18.94 -4.81
C LEU A 234 -9.84 18.00 -3.65
N GLU A 235 -8.93 18.40 -2.77
CA GLU A 235 -8.60 17.69 -1.55
C GLU A 235 -9.81 17.64 -0.60
N MET A 236 -10.46 18.78 -0.35
CA MET A 236 -11.70 18.84 0.44
C MET A 236 -12.81 17.96 -0.17
N GLN A 237 -12.90 17.89 -1.51
CA GLN A 237 -13.84 16.98 -2.18
C GLN A 237 -13.48 15.50 -1.93
N TYR A 238 -12.20 15.14 -1.96
CA TYR A 238 -11.74 13.78 -1.69
C TYR A 238 -12.01 13.35 -0.24
N GLU A 239 -11.81 14.25 0.71
CA GLU A 239 -12.13 14.04 2.14
C GLU A 239 -13.64 13.98 2.43
N GLY A 240 -14.49 14.28 1.42
CA GLY A 240 -15.95 14.27 1.57
C GLY A 240 -16.52 15.54 2.20
N ILE A 241 -15.74 16.62 2.29
CA ILE A 241 -16.18 17.91 2.81
C ILE A 241 -17.02 18.62 1.73
N ALA A 242 -18.34 18.57 1.89
CA ALA A 242 -19.28 19.16 0.91
C ALA A 242 -19.41 20.70 1.03
N VAL A 243 -19.08 21.28 2.18
CA VAL A 243 -19.29 22.70 2.50
C VAL A 243 -18.00 23.30 3.05
N MET A 244 -17.56 24.42 2.48
CA MET A 244 -16.47 25.22 3.04
C MET A 244 -16.93 26.64 3.37
N LYS A 245 -16.20 27.28 4.30
CA LYS A 245 -16.29 28.72 4.53
C LYS A 245 -15.29 29.41 3.60
N MET A 246 -15.79 30.08 2.57
CA MET A 246 -14.97 30.82 1.60
C MET A 246 -14.39 32.10 2.21
N PHE A 247 -15.18 32.70 3.08
CA PHE A 247 -14.87 33.87 3.92
C PHE A 247 -15.38 33.54 5.32
N ASP A 248 -15.02 34.32 6.34
CA ASP A 248 -15.41 34.05 7.74
C ASP A 248 -16.92 33.81 7.91
N LYS A 249 -17.72 34.49 7.07
CA LYS A 249 -19.19 34.46 7.11
C LYS A 249 -19.85 33.80 5.90
N VAL A 250 -19.11 33.39 4.86
CA VAL A 250 -19.71 32.94 3.59
C VAL A 250 -19.55 31.43 3.41
N LYS A 251 -20.65 30.70 3.41
CA LYS A 251 -20.67 29.24 3.24
C LYS A 251 -20.98 28.85 1.80
N VAL A 252 -20.11 28.04 1.20
CA VAL A 252 -20.22 27.61 -0.19
C VAL A 252 -20.12 26.09 -0.31
N ASN A 253 -20.80 25.54 -1.32
CA ASN A 253 -20.71 24.13 -1.67
C ASN A 253 -19.43 23.88 -2.51
N VAL A 254 -18.56 23.00 -2.03
CA VAL A 254 -17.24 22.73 -2.63
C VAL A 254 -17.40 22.17 -4.06
N ASN A 255 -18.27 21.17 -4.24
CA ASN A 255 -18.47 20.51 -5.54
C ASN A 255 -19.01 21.48 -6.60
N LEU A 256 -20.00 22.29 -6.24
CA LEU A 256 -20.61 23.25 -7.16
C LEU A 256 -19.71 24.45 -7.42
N LEU A 257 -18.87 24.83 -6.45
CA LEU A 257 -17.84 25.85 -6.66
C LEU A 257 -16.77 25.38 -7.64
N ILE A 258 -16.25 24.16 -7.47
CA ILE A 258 -15.33 23.53 -8.43
C ILE A 258 -15.97 23.51 -9.82
N TYR A 259 -17.23 23.07 -9.92
CA TYR A 259 -17.95 23.09 -11.19
C TYR A 259 -18.08 24.50 -11.79
N LEU A 260 -18.37 25.52 -10.99
CA LEU A 260 -18.49 26.90 -11.46
C LEU A 260 -17.16 27.43 -11.99
N LEU A 261 -16.07 27.22 -11.25
CA LEU A 261 -14.71 27.61 -11.65
C LEU A 261 -14.32 26.87 -12.92
N ASN A 262 -14.54 25.56 -12.97
CA ASN A 262 -14.31 24.73 -14.15
C ASN A 262 -15.09 25.23 -15.35
N LYS A 263 -16.40 25.45 -15.23
CA LYS A 263 -17.23 25.92 -16.35
C LYS A 263 -16.81 27.29 -16.89
N LYS A 264 -16.30 28.18 -16.04
CA LYS A 264 -16.04 29.58 -16.43
C LYS A 264 -14.61 29.86 -16.83
N PHE A 265 -13.66 29.17 -16.21
CA PHE A 265 -12.24 29.38 -16.47
C PHE A 265 -11.62 28.21 -17.23
N TYR A 266 -12.05 26.96 -16.98
CA TYR A 266 -11.48 25.75 -17.58
C TYR A 266 -12.30 25.09 -18.70
N GLY A 267 -13.57 25.46 -18.87
CA GLY A 267 -14.46 24.90 -19.88
C GLY A 267 -14.05 25.34 -21.29
N LYS A 268 -13.96 24.40 -22.22
CA LYS A 268 -13.94 24.72 -23.66
C LYS A 268 -15.14 25.59 -24.03
#